data_AF-A0A537MR34-F1
#
_entry.id   AF-A0A537MR34-F1
#
_cell.length_a   1.000
_cell.length_b   1.000
_cell.length_c   1.000
_cell.angle_alpha   90.00
_cell.angle_beta   90.00
_cell.angle_gamma   90.00
#
_symmetry.space_group_name_H-M   'P 1'
#
loop_
_entity.id
_entity.type
_entity.pdbx_description
1 polymer ?
#
loop_
_entity_poly.entity_id
_entity_poly.type
_entity_poly.pdbx_seq_one_letter_code
_entity_poly.pdbx_strand_id
1 'polypeptide(L)'
;MRVDYPVAVDSEHVIWRAFKNQYWPAQYFVDAQGRVRHHHFGEGEYEQSEMIIQQLLAEAGSGGIDREPVSVDARGLEVAADWGSLKSPENYVGIERTQNFASPGGAMLDKPRVYALPARLRLNDWALSGDWTVKKET
;
A
#
# COMPACT_ATOMS: atom_id res chain seq x y z
N MET A 1 -11.76 12.39 3.30
CA MET A 1 -11.67 10.92 3.41
C MET A 1 -12.58 10.46 4.54
N ARG A 2 -13.56 9.62 4.23
CA ARG A 2 -14.55 9.12 5.19
C ARG A 2 -14.68 7.61 5.00
N VAL A 3 -14.32 6.85 6.02
CA VAL A 3 -14.45 5.39 6.04
C VAL A 3 -15.60 5.06 6.98
N ASP A 4 -16.78 4.85 6.41
CA ASP A 4 -18.00 4.56 7.19
C ASP A 4 -18.30 3.05 7.30
N TYR A 5 -17.59 2.21 6.55
CA TYR A 5 -17.68 0.76 6.66
C TYR A 5 -16.88 0.23 7.86
N PRO A 6 -17.19 -0.97 8.39
CA PRO A 6 -16.48 -1.53 9.54
C PRO A 6 -14.96 -1.66 9.30
N VAL A 7 -14.18 -1.27 10.30
CA VAL A 7 -12.71 -1.41 10.31
C VAL A 7 -12.31 -2.37 11.42
N ALA A 8 -11.67 -3.47 11.05
CA ALA A 8 -11.02 -4.38 11.99
C ALA A 8 -9.57 -3.93 12.22
N VAL A 9 -9.20 -3.68 13.47
CA VAL A 9 -7.82 -3.35 13.85
C VAL A 9 -7.04 -4.66 14.05
N ASP A 10 -6.13 -4.96 13.13
CA ASP A 10 -5.31 -6.18 13.12
C ASP A 10 -3.85 -5.87 13.51
N SER A 11 -3.63 -5.19 14.64
CA SER A 11 -2.29 -4.76 15.08
C SER A 11 -1.30 -5.93 15.22
N GLU A 12 -1.79 -7.11 15.59
CA GLU A 12 -1.00 -8.33 15.75
C GLU A 12 -0.87 -9.15 14.44
N HIS A 13 -1.39 -8.63 13.33
CA HIS A 13 -1.36 -9.24 11.99
C HIS A 13 -1.95 -10.66 11.94
N VAL A 14 -2.94 -10.97 12.79
CA VAL A 14 -3.58 -12.29 12.87
C VAL A 14 -4.40 -12.56 11.61
N ILE A 15 -5.22 -11.60 11.18
CA ILE A 15 -6.04 -11.72 9.98
C ILE A 15 -5.14 -11.68 8.74
N TRP A 16 -4.20 -10.73 8.68
CA TRP A 16 -3.23 -10.59 7.60
C TRP A 16 -2.48 -11.90 7.32
N ARG A 17 -1.94 -12.55 8.36
CA ARG A 17 -1.23 -13.84 8.22
C ARG A 17 -2.18 -14.97 7.86
N ALA A 18 -3.41 -15.00 8.38
CA ALA A 18 -4.40 -16.03 8.05
C ALA A 18 -4.73 -16.03 6.55
N PHE A 19 -4.82 -14.85 5.93
CA PHE A 19 -4.99 -14.68 4.49
C PHE A 19 -3.68 -14.83 3.68
N LYS A 20 -2.54 -15.04 4.36
CA LYS A 20 -1.20 -15.06 3.77
C LYS A 20 -0.93 -13.81 2.92
N ASN A 21 -1.48 -12.66 3.31
CA ASN A 21 -1.30 -11.43 2.56
C ASN A 21 0.16 -10.96 2.65
N GLN A 22 0.65 -10.29 1.61
CA GLN A 22 2.00 -9.72 1.53
C GLN A 22 2.00 -8.29 0.93
N TYR A 23 0.84 -7.72 0.62
CA TYR A 23 0.73 -6.48 -0.14
C TYR A 23 -0.25 -5.50 0.50
N TRP A 24 0.06 -4.22 0.36
CA TRP A 24 -0.88 -3.13 0.61
C TRP A 24 -1.04 -2.30 -0.67
N PRO A 25 -2.28 -1.99 -1.10
CA PRO A 25 -3.53 -2.58 -0.64
C PRO A 25 -3.68 -4.03 -1.13
N ALA A 26 -4.62 -4.77 -0.52
CA ALA A 26 -5.03 -6.09 -0.96
C ALA A 26 -6.54 -6.26 -0.71
N GLN A 27 -7.23 -6.89 -1.66
CA GLN A 27 -8.68 -7.05 -1.66
C GLN A 27 -9.02 -8.52 -1.84
N TYR A 28 -9.96 -9.02 -1.04
CA TYR A 28 -10.44 -10.40 -1.10
C TYR A 28 -11.97 -10.37 -1.20
N PHE A 29 -12.51 -10.98 -2.26
CA PHE A 29 -13.95 -10.98 -2.54
C PHE A 29 -14.56 -12.31 -2.08
N VAL A 30 -15.54 -12.22 -1.20
CA VAL A 30 -16.15 -13.36 -0.52
C VAL A 30 -17.62 -13.48 -0.93
N ASP A 31 -18.04 -14.67 -1.36
CA ASP A 31 -19.45 -14.91 -1.75
C ASP A 31 -20.39 -15.06 -0.54
N ALA A 32 -21.69 -15.14 -0.83
CA ALA A 32 -22.73 -15.32 0.19
C ALA A 32 -22.64 -16.67 0.94
N GLN A 33 -21.79 -17.61 0.50
CA GLN A 33 -21.51 -18.86 1.22
C GLN A 33 -20.21 -18.78 2.04
N GLY A 34 -19.57 -17.61 2.12
CA GLY A 34 -18.35 -17.39 2.89
C GLY A 34 -17.08 -17.89 2.21
N ARG A 35 -17.11 -18.15 0.89
CA ARG A 35 -15.94 -18.62 0.15
C ARG A 35 -15.23 -17.44 -0.50
N VAL A 36 -13.90 -17.42 -0.43
CA VAL A 36 -13.09 -16.48 -1.21
C VAL A 36 -13.17 -16.89 -2.69
N ARG A 37 -13.63 -15.96 -3.54
CA ARG A 37 -13.84 -16.19 -4.97
C ARG A 37 -12.83 -15.46 -5.84
N HIS A 38 -12.33 -14.32 -5.38
CA HIS A 38 -11.32 -13.55 -6.07
C HIS A 38 -10.41 -12.82 -5.07
N HIS A 39 -9.22 -12.44 -5.53
CA HIS A 39 -8.32 -11.55 -4.80
C HIS A 39 -7.59 -10.64 -5.77
N HIS A 40 -7.32 -9.40 -5.35
CA HIS A 40 -6.51 -8.43 -6.08
C HIS A 40 -5.44 -7.88 -5.14
N PHE A 41 -4.20 -7.78 -5.63
CA PHE A 41 -3.05 -7.30 -4.87
C PHE A 41 -2.45 -6.07 -5.54
N GLY A 42 -2.19 -5.03 -4.75
CA GLY A 42 -1.78 -3.74 -5.26
C GLY A 42 -2.96 -2.82 -5.53
N GLU A 43 -2.63 -1.62 -6.00
CA GLU A 43 -3.60 -0.58 -6.33
C GLU A 43 -3.96 -0.64 -7.83
N GLY A 44 -5.24 -0.48 -8.14
CA GLY A 44 -5.77 -0.52 -9.51
C GLY A 44 -6.99 -1.43 -9.63
N GLU A 45 -7.31 -1.77 -10.88
CA GLU A 45 -8.38 -2.72 -11.24
C GLU A 45 -9.74 -2.46 -10.56
N TYR A 46 -10.08 -1.19 -10.33
CA TYR A 46 -11.30 -0.81 -9.60
C TYR A 46 -12.58 -1.25 -10.33
N GLU A 47 -12.64 -1.05 -11.64
CA GLU A 47 -13.79 -1.45 -12.47
C GLU A 47 -13.97 -2.98 -12.46
N GLN A 48 -12.87 -3.72 -12.60
CA GLN A 48 -12.88 -5.18 -12.55
C GLN A 48 -13.32 -5.69 -11.18
N SER A 49 -12.84 -5.05 -10.11
CA SER A 49 -13.24 -5.32 -8.73
C SER A 49 -14.73 -5.09 -8.51
N GLU A 50 -15.28 -4.02 -9.07
CA GLU A 50 -16.71 -3.73 -9.02
C GLU A 50 -17.53 -4.78 -9.78
N MET A 51 -17.11 -5.16 -10.99
CA MET A 51 -17.77 -6.20 -11.77
C MET A 51 -17.82 -7.55 -11.03
N ILE A 52 -16.78 -7.89 -10.27
CA ILE A 52 -16.77 -9.07 -9.40
C ILE A 52 -17.81 -8.94 -8.29
N ILE A 53 -17.90 -7.78 -7.63
CA ILE A 53 -18.91 -7.53 -6.60
C ILE A 53 -20.32 -7.68 -7.19
N GLN A 54 -20.59 -7.04 -8.34
CA GLN A 54 -21.87 -7.14 -9.05
C GLN A 54 -22.22 -8.60 -9.38
N GLN A 55 -21.25 -9.39 -9.84
CA GLN A 55 -21.42 -10.81 -10.11
C GLN A 55 -21.79 -11.60 -8.84
N LEU A 56 -21.05 -11.41 -7.74
CA LEU A 56 -21.30 -12.13 -6.49
C LEU A 56 -22.66 -11.75 -5.86
N LEU A 57 -23.07 -10.49 -5.99
CA LEU A 57 -24.41 -10.04 -5.58
C LEU A 57 -25.51 -10.71 -6.41
N ALA A 58 -25.31 -10.85 -7.73
CA ALA A 58 -26.26 -11.52 -8.62
C ALA A 58 -26.37 -13.02 -8.30
N GLU A 59 -25.23 -13.69 -8.07
CA GLU A 59 -25.18 -15.10 -7.62
C GLU A 59 -25.89 -15.31 -6.27
N ALA A 60 -25.86 -14.31 -5.39
CA ALA A 60 -26.58 -14.32 -4.11
C ALA A 60 -28.10 -14.06 -4.25
N GLY A 61 -28.60 -13.83 -5.47
CA GLY A 61 -30.02 -13.57 -5.74
C GLY A 61 -30.44 -12.12 -5.52
N SER A 62 -29.49 -11.18 -5.42
CA SER A 62 -29.83 -9.75 -5.36
C SER A 62 -30.32 -9.29 -6.74
N GLY A 63 -31.53 -8.73 -6.79
CA GLY A 63 -32.11 -8.15 -8.00
C GLY A 63 -31.79 -6.65 -8.13
N GLY A 64 -31.96 -6.10 -9.34
CA GLY A 64 -31.82 -4.66 -9.58
C GLY A 64 -30.39 -4.12 -9.47
N ILE A 65 -29.39 -4.99 -9.61
CA ILE A 65 -27.98 -4.59 -9.64
C ILE A 65 -27.72 -3.88 -10.96
N ASP A 66 -27.25 -2.64 -10.89
CA ASP A 66 -26.74 -1.93 -12.05
C ASP A 66 -25.48 -2.64 -12.57
N ARG A 67 -25.39 -2.79 -13.89
CA ARG A 67 -24.24 -3.42 -14.55
C ARG A 67 -23.24 -2.40 -15.07
N GLU A 68 -23.62 -1.12 -15.08
CA GLU A 68 -22.67 -0.06 -15.36
C GLU A 68 -21.82 0.20 -14.09
N PRO A 69 -20.48 0.21 -14.22
CA PRO A 69 -19.61 0.57 -13.12
C PRO A 69 -19.90 1.98 -12.60
N VAL A 70 -19.79 2.18 -11.28
CA VAL A 70 -19.99 3.48 -10.65
C VAL A 70 -18.91 4.46 -11.11
N SER A 71 -19.34 5.64 -11.54
CA SER A 71 -18.43 6.76 -11.81
C SER A 71 -17.97 7.41 -10.51
N VAL A 72 -16.66 7.42 -10.26
CA VAL A 72 -16.04 8.01 -9.07
C VAL A 72 -15.34 9.31 -9.44
N ASP A 73 -15.76 10.42 -8.83
CA ASP A 73 -15.08 11.73 -8.89
C ASP A 73 -13.93 11.74 -7.85
N ALA A 74 -12.88 10.98 -8.15
CA ALA A 74 -11.73 10.83 -7.28
C ALA A 74 -10.94 12.14 -7.16
N ARG A 75 -10.61 12.55 -5.93
CA ARG A 75 -9.88 13.80 -5.65
C ARG A 75 -8.81 13.61 -4.59
N GLY A 76 -7.70 14.34 -4.75
CA GLY A 76 -6.60 14.31 -3.78
C GLY A 76 -6.04 12.90 -3.62
N LEU A 77 -6.14 12.34 -2.41
CA LEU A 77 -5.61 11.01 -2.05
C LEU A 77 -6.37 9.84 -2.69
N GLU A 78 -7.57 10.07 -3.23
CA GLU A 78 -8.39 9.03 -3.86
C GLU A 78 -8.05 8.85 -5.35
N VAL A 79 -7.25 9.76 -5.93
CA VAL A 79 -6.81 9.67 -7.32
C VAL A 79 -5.79 8.54 -7.43
N ALA A 80 -6.03 7.64 -8.38
CA ALA A 80 -5.13 6.53 -8.65
C ALA A 80 -3.71 7.02 -8.95
N ALA A 81 -2.72 6.25 -8.52
CA ALA A 81 -1.33 6.49 -8.85
C ALA A 81 -1.13 6.54 -10.38
N ASP A 82 -0.35 7.52 -10.84
CA ASP A 82 0.16 7.52 -12.21
C ASP A 82 1.32 6.53 -12.32
N TRP A 83 0.97 5.26 -12.52
CA TRP A 83 1.92 4.17 -12.68
C TRP A 83 2.90 4.36 -13.84
N GLY A 84 2.58 5.20 -14.83
CA GLY A 84 3.48 5.52 -15.94
C GLY A 84 4.63 6.43 -15.53
N SER A 85 4.45 7.25 -14.50
CA SER A 85 5.47 8.18 -13.98
C SER A 85 6.03 7.79 -12.62
N LEU A 86 5.34 6.95 -11.84
CA LEU A 86 5.81 6.42 -10.56
C LEU A 86 6.97 5.43 -10.76
N LYS A 87 8.19 5.90 -10.51
CA LYS A 87 9.43 5.14 -10.76
C LYS A 87 10.27 4.85 -9.53
N SER A 88 10.03 5.57 -8.43
CA SER A 88 10.69 5.31 -7.16
C SER A 88 9.96 4.21 -6.41
N PRO A 89 10.67 3.20 -5.86
CA PRO A 89 10.07 2.29 -4.91
C PRO A 89 9.75 3.02 -3.59
N GLU A 90 9.08 2.31 -2.69
CA GLU A 90 8.93 2.77 -1.32
C GLU A 90 10.30 2.91 -0.63
N ASN A 91 10.55 4.08 -0.04
CA ASN A 91 11.82 4.40 0.60
C ASN A 91 11.69 4.33 2.12
N TYR A 92 12.19 3.24 2.69
CA TYR A 92 12.28 3.06 4.12
C TYR A 92 13.47 3.82 4.71
N VAL A 93 13.23 4.56 5.78
CA VAL A 93 14.26 5.30 6.52
C VAL A 93 14.81 4.50 7.70
N GLY A 94 14.10 3.45 8.14
CA GLY A 94 14.57 2.50 9.14
C GLY A 94 15.69 1.60 8.62
N ILE A 95 16.68 1.30 9.46
CA ILE A 95 17.92 0.66 9.00
C ILE A 95 17.74 -0.76 8.42
N GLU A 96 16.69 -1.47 8.83
CA GLU A 96 16.48 -2.88 8.42
C GLU A 96 15.91 -3.01 7.02
N ARG A 97 15.17 -2.00 6.56
CA ARG A 97 14.47 -2.01 5.27
C ARG A 97 15.01 -0.97 4.31
N THR A 98 15.88 -0.08 4.77
CA THR A 98 16.42 1.00 3.94
C THR A 98 17.23 0.47 2.77
N GLN A 99 17.04 1.12 1.63
CA GLN A 99 17.78 0.87 0.40
C GLN A 99 18.27 2.20 -0.16
N ASN A 100 19.32 2.16 -0.98
CA ASN A 100 19.86 3.33 -1.69
C ASN A 100 20.22 4.53 -0.80
N PHE A 101 20.62 4.28 0.46
CA PHE A 101 21.09 5.33 1.37
C PHE A 101 22.50 5.79 0.98
N ALA A 102 22.64 7.07 0.66
CA ALA A 102 23.82 7.63 0.01
C ALA A 102 24.62 8.63 0.85
N SER A 103 24.26 8.87 2.12
CA SER A 103 25.11 9.71 2.98
C SER A 103 26.49 9.06 3.19
N PRO A 104 27.59 9.84 3.14
CA PRO A 104 28.93 9.30 3.32
C PRO A 104 29.11 8.53 4.63
N GLY A 105 29.70 7.33 4.53
CA GLY A 105 29.94 6.46 5.67
C GLY A 105 28.71 5.70 6.18
N GLY A 106 27.62 5.65 5.41
CA GLY A 106 26.49 4.74 5.62
C GLY A 106 25.62 5.06 6.85
N ALA A 107 24.47 4.39 6.94
CA ALA A 107 23.55 4.51 8.07
C ALA A 107 24.13 3.77 9.29
N MET A 108 23.94 4.32 10.49
CA MET A 108 24.38 3.70 11.74
C MET A 108 23.21 3.57 12.71
N LEU A 109 22.99 2.35 13.22
CA LEU A 109 21.87 2.06 14.12
C LEU A 109 22.07 2.69 15.50
N ASP A 110 21.02 3.34 16.00
CA ASP A 110 20.84 3.81 17.38
C ASP A 110 21.97 4.71 17.90
N LYS A 111 22.64 5.42 17.00
CA LYS A 111 23.68 6.39 17.35
C LYS A 111 23.38 7.75 16.72
N PRO A 112 23.29 8.82 17.52
CA PRO A 112 23.27 10.19 17.00
C PRO A 112 24.52 10.43 16.16
N ARG A 113 24.33 10.96 14.96
CA ARG A 113 25.41 11.25 14.02
C ARG A 113 25.03 12.44 13.16
N VAL A 114 26.02 13.32 12.95
CA VAL A 114 25.93 14.36 11.93
C VAL A 114 26.19 13.72 10.56
N TYR A 115 25.15 13.61 9.74
CA TYR A 115 25.23 13.16 8.36
C TYR A 115 25.51 14.33 7.42
N ALA A 116 26.09 14.03 6.26
CA ALA A 116 26.33 14.97 5.18
C ALA A 116 25.75 14.42 3.87
N LEU A 117 25.50 15.32 2.91
CA LEU A 117 25.08 14.93 1.57
C LEU A 117 26.28 14.38 0.76
N PRO A 118 26.05 13.39 -0.13
CA PRO A 118 27.05 13.04 -1.13
C PRO A 118 27.25 14.21 -2.11
N ALA A 119 28.40 14.27 -2.79
CA ALA A 119 28.66 15.30 -3.81
C ALA A 119 27.65 15.27 -4.97
N ARG A 120 27.04 14.11 -5.23
CA ARG A 120 25.94 13.92 -6.17
C ARG A 120 24.98 12.87 -5.63
N LEU A 121 23.69 13.18 -5.61
CA LEU A 121 22.62 12.23 -5.34
C LEU A 121 22.09 11.66 -6.67
N ARG A 122 22.00 10.33 -6.80
CA ARG A 122 21.46 9.70 -8.01
C ARG A 122 19.94 9.62 -7.92
N LEU A 123 19.29 9.41 -9.05
CA LEU A 123 17.86 9.11 -9.09
C LEU A 123 17.60 7.84 -8.25
N ASN A 124 16.55 7.89 -7.41
CA ASN A 124 16.17 6.82 -6.48
C ASN A 124 17.17 6.53 -5.34
N ASP A 125 18.18 7.38 -5.15
CA ASP A 125 18.96 7.43 -3.91
C ASP A 125 18.36 8.48 -2.95
N TRP A 126 18.63 8.32 -1.65
CA TRP A 126 18.29 9.31 -0.63
C TRP A 126 19.45 9.51 0.36
N ALA A 127 19.53 10.68 0.99
CA ALA A 127 20.59 11.01 1.93
C ALA A 127 20.06 11.93 3.04
N LEU A 128 20.72 11.88 4.20
CA LEU A 128 20.48 12.78 5.34
C LEU A 128 21.57 13.83 5.44
N SER A 129 21.20 14.98 6.00
CA SER A 129 22.12 16.06 6.39
C SER A 129 21.73 16.57 7.78
N GLY A 130 22.71 16.86 8.63
CA GLY A 130 22.48 17.30 10.01
C GLY A 130 22.49 16.14 11.02
N ASP A 131 22.11 16.42 12.26
CA ASP A 131 22.12 15.45 13.36
C ASP A 131 20.88 14.54 13.30
N TRP A 132 21.11 13.25 13.03
CA TRP A 132 20.06 12.23 12.99
C TRP A 132 20.47 11.00 13.77
N THR A 133 19.46 10.33 14.35
CA THR A 133 19.60 8.98 14.89
C THR A 133 18.75 8.04 14.05
N VAL A 134 19.39 7.15 13.29
CA VAL A 134 18.68 6.14 12.50
C VAL A 134 18.34 4.96 13.40
N LYS A 135 17.06 4.59 13.43
CA LYS A 135 16.54 3.48 14.25
C LYS A 135 16.13 2.29 13.38
N LYS A 136 15.84 1.17 14.03
CA LYS A 136 15.03 0.11 13.42
C LYS A 136 13.59 0.60 13.24
N GLU A 137 12.92 0.04 12.24
CA GLU A 137 11.48 0.21 12.04
C GLU A 137 10.85 -1.15 12.35
N THR A 138 10.08 -1.19 13.43
CA THR A 138 9.36 -2.37 13.92
C THR A 138 7.92 -2.36 13.45
#